data_AF-W4LF54-F1
#
_entry.id   AF-W4LF54-F1
#
_cell.length_a   1.000
_cell.length_b   1.000
_cell.length_c   1.000
_cell.angle_alpha   90.00
_cell.angle_beta   90.00
_cell.angle_gamma   90.00
#
_symmetry.space_group_name_H-M   'P 1'
#
loop_
_entity.id
_entity.type
_entity.pdbx_description
1 polymer ?
#
loop_
_entity_poly.entity_id
_entity_poly.type
_entity_poly.pdbx_seq_one_letter_code
_entity_poly.pdbx_strand_id
1 'polypeptide(L)'
;MRLFYGQAQCSQCHRGKFQTDHAFHAIAMPQIGPGKGDGVQGWDDFGRERVTGQSFDRYRFRTPSLRNVVLTGPWGHDGAYNHLEAVVQHHLEPAKALQDYDTGQAVLPSRSDLDALDFVAYRDPEHRAALSRSSEITRIRLSDRKLRALMAFLYALTDPSSLDLRKDVPERVPSGLSVFD
;
A
#
# COMPACT_ATOMS: atom_id res chain seq x y z
N MET A 1 3.05 21.31 4.94
CA MET A 1 3.34 20.71 6.26
C MET A 1 2.12 20.68 7.19
N ARG A 2 1.44 21.80 7.52
CA ARG A 2 0.29 21.81 8.46
C ARG A 2 -0.83 20.81 8.15
N LEU A 3 -1.04 20.44 6.88
CA LEU A 3 -2.03 19.45 6.49
C LEU A 3 -1.65 18.04 6.92
N PHE A 4 -0.48 17.56 6.48
CA PHE A 4 0.05 16.22 6.77
C PHE A 4 0.22 15.97 8.28
N TYR A 5 0.73 16.98 9.00
CA TYR A 5 0.97 16.92 10.44
C TYR A 5 -0.23 17.38 11.29
N GLY A 6 -1.39 17.57 10.67
CA GLY A 6 -2.57 18.13 11.31
C GLY A 6 -3.85 17.50 10.78
N GLN A 7 -4.63 18.27 10.01
CA GLN A 7 -5.98 17.86 9.59
C GLN A 7 -6.02 16.50 8.86
N ALA A 8 -5.02 16.18 8.03
CA ALA A 8 -5.00 14.92 7.30
C ALA A 8 -4.49 13.74 8.15
N GLN A 9 -3.95 14.01 9.34
CA GLN A 9 -3.53 13.02 10.34
C GLN A 9 -2.50 11.98 9.86
N CYS A 10 -1.90 12.15 8.69
CA CYS A 10 -0.93 11.21 8.12
C CYS A 10 0.26 10.96 9.07
N SER A 11 0.70 12.01 9.78
CA SER A 11 1.80 11.92 10.75
C SER A 11 1.45 11.14 12.02
N GLN A 12 0.22 10.68 12.22
CA GLN A 12 -0.08 9.78 13.31
C GLN A 12 0.69 8.47 13.16
N CYS A 13 0.93 8.00 11.93
CA CYS A 13 1.77 6.82 11.66
C CYS A 13 3.07 7.20 10.93
N HIS A 14 3.00 8.11 9.96
CA HIS A 14 4.15 8.52 9.14
C HIS A 14 4.91 9.71 9.74
N ARG A 15 5.66 9.48 10.83
CA ARG A 15 6.38 10.54 11.56
C ARG A 15 7.88 10.32 11.63
N GLY A 16 8.58 11.34 12.14
CA GLY A 16 10.02 11.31 12.35
C GLY A 16 10.85 11.39 11.06
N LYS A 17 12.16 11.19 11.22
CA LYS A 17 13.16 11.34 10.14
C LYS A 17 12.87 10.45 8.93
N PHE A 18 12.30 9.27 9.16
CA PHE A 18 12.03 8.28 8.12
C PHE A 18 10.58 8.27 7.64
N GLN A 19 9.70 9.13 8.17
CA GLN A 19 8.28 9.17 7.81
C GLN A 19 7.58 7.82 8.02
N THR A 20 7.90 7.17 9.15
CA THR A 20 7.35 5.90 9.62
C THR A 20 7.63 5.82 11.11
N ASP A 21 6.69 5.25 11.86
CA ASP A 21 6.88 4.91 13.26
C ASP A 21 7.28 3.45 13.49
N HIS A 22 7.41 2.69 12.40
CA HIS A 22 7.72 1.27 12.38
C HIS A 22 6.69 0.37 13.10
N ALA A 23 5.51 0.91 13.43
CA ALA A 23 4.40 0.17 14.00
C ALA A 23 3.61 -0.54 12.89
N PHE A 24 2.56 -1.26 13.29
CA PHE A 24 1.73 -2.06 12.40
C PHE A 24 0.27 -1.65 12.57
N HIS A 25 -0.41 -1.41 11.45
CA HIS A 25 -1.77 -0.88 11.42
C HIS A 25 -2.63 -1.59 10.39
N ALA A 26 -3.90 -1.75 10.71
CA ALA A 26 -4.91 -2.20 9.77
C ALA A 26 -5.61 -0.97 9.18
N ILE A 27 -5.60 -0.84 7.86
CA ILE A 27 -6.17 0.32 7.14
C ILE A 27 -7.20 -0.11 6.09
N ALA A 28 -7.74 -1.33 6.21
CA ALA A 28 -8.71 -1.90 5.28
C ALA A 28 -8.25 -1.90 3.80
N MET A 29 -6.96 -2.14 3.53
CA MET A 29 -6.50 -2.31 2.15
C MET A 29 -7.27 -3.44 1.45
N PRO A 30 -7.65 -3.30 0.16
CA PRO A 30 -8.09 -4.44 -0.63
C PRO A 30 -7.00 -5.52 -0.61
N GLN A 31 -7.43 -6.77 -0.64
CA GLN A 31 -6.53 -7.92 -0.79
C GLN A 31 -6.73 -8.51 -2.18
N ILE A 32 -5.65 -8.51 -2.96
CA ILE A 32 -5.59 -9.07 -4.31
C ILE A 32 -4.53 -10.18 -4.40
N GLY A 33 -4.58 -10.95 -5.48
CA GLY A 33 -3.70 -12.08 -5.72
C GLY A 33 -4.04 -13.30 -4.86
N PRO A 34 -3.09 -14.25 -4.70
CA PRO A 34 -3.33 -15.54 -4.05
C PRO A 34 -3.34 -15.47 -2.51
N GLY A 35 -3.12 -14.30 -1.91
CA GLY A 35 -2.98 -14.15 -0.46
C GLY A 35 -1.78 -14.91 0.11
N LYS A 36 -1.93 -15.45 1.33
CA LYS A 36 -0.90 -16.20 2.06
C LYS A 36 -1.39 -17.54 2.62
N GLY A 37 -2.53 -18.04 2.14
CA GLY A 37 -3.13 -19.27 2.64
C GLY A 37 -3.99 -19.08 3.89
N ASP A 38 -4.28 -17.83 4.28
CA ASP A 38 -5.10 -17.53 5.45
C ASP A 38 -6.59 -17.46 5.09
N GLY A 39 -7.46 -17.43 6.12
CA GLY A 39 -8.91 -17.39 5.95
C GLY A 39 -9.51 -18.75 5.61
N VAL A 40 -10.85 -18.82 5.61
CA VAL A 40 -11.59 -20.08 5.37
C VAL A 40 -11.31 -20.64 3.98
N GLN A 41 -11.15 -19.76 3.00
CA GLN A 41 -10.93 -20.12 1.60
C GLN A 41 -9.45 -20.16 1.21
N GLY A 42 -8.53 -19.75 2.10
CA GLY A 42 -7.08 -19.75 1.84
C GLY A 42 -6.56 -18.60 0.97
N TRP A 43 -7.36 -17.55 0.73
CA TRP A 43 -7.01 -16.43 -0.15
C TRP A 43 -6.60 -15.15 0.60
N ASP A 44 -6.63 -15.16 1.94
CA ASP A 44 -6.32 -13.97 2.73
C ASP A 44 -4.81 -13.87 3.05
N ASP A 45 -4.37 -12.65 3.35
CA ASP A 45 -3.14 -12.37 4.09
C ASP A 45 -3.52 -11.76 5.46
N PHE A 46 -3.36 -12.53 6.54
CA PHE A 46 -3.61 -12.02 7.90
C PHE A 46 -2.52 -11.05 8.40
N GLY A 47 -1.47 -10.81 7.61
CA GLY A 47 -0.43 -9.84 7.90
C GLY A 47 0.35 -10.21 9.17
N ARG A 48 0.40 -9.30 10.14
CA ARG A 48 1.19 -9.46 11.37
C ARG A 48 0.77 -10.66 12.23
N GLU A 49 -0.51 -11.07 12.19
CA GLU A 49 -0.96 -12.28 12.91
C GLU A 49 -0.15 -13.51 12.51
N ARG A 50 0.30 -13.62 11.25
CA ARG A 50 1.12 -14.75 10.79
C ARG A 50 2.46 -14.86 11.52
N VAL A 51 2.93 -13.76 12.11
CA VAL A 51 4.17 -13.69 12.90
C VAL A 51 3.89 -13.85 14.38
N THR A 52 2.81 -13.25 14.89
CA THR A 52 2.54 -13.20 16.34
C THR A 52 1.61 -14.32 16.84
N GLY A 53 0.82 -14.92 15.95
CA GLY A 53 -0.23 -15.88 16.27
C GLY A 53 -1.45 -15.26 16.98
N GLN A 54 -1.53 -13.93 17.05
CA GLN A 54 -2.57 -13.23 17.80
C GLN A 54 -3.61 -12.61 16.87
N SER A 55 -4.88 -12.93 17.07
CA SER A 55 -5.97 -12.44 16.21
C SER A 55 -6.16 -10.92 16.27
N PHE A 56 -5.73 -10.25 17.33
CA PHE A 56 -5.77 -8.78 17.41
C PHE A 56 -4.75 -8.10 16.48
N ASP A 57 -3.77 -8.84 15.95
CA ASP A 57 -2.79 -8.36 14.98
C ASP A 57 -3.22 -8.62 13.52
N ARG A 58 -4.40 -9.20 13.32
CA ARG A 58 -4.93 -9.52 11.99
C ARG A 58 -5.02 -8.27 11.12
N TYR A 59 -4.64 -8.42 9.85
CA TYR A 59 -4.66 -7.39 8.80
C TYR A 59 -3.77 -6.17 9.09
N ARG A 60 -2.91 -6.24 10.11
CA ARG A 60 -1.94 -5.18 10.39
C ARG A 60 -0.68 -5.37 9.58
N PHE A 61 -0.27 -4.31 8.89
CA PHE A 61 0.97 -4.27 8.14
C PHE A 61 1.86 -3.13 8.65
N ARG A 62 3.18 -3.32 8.55
CA ARG A 62 4.14 -2.33 9.01
C ARG A 62 3.98 -1.03 8.21
N THR A 63 3.96 0.11 8.89
CA THR A 63 3.97 1.42 8.23
C THR A 63 5.26 1.61 7.43
N PRO A 64 5.21 1.71 6.09
CA PRO A 64 6.41 1.91 5.29
C PRO A 64 6.92 3.36 5.42
N SER A 65 8.19 3.57 5.12
CA SER A 65 8.75 4.92 4.94
C SER A 65 8.11 5.59 3.74
N LEU A 66 7.81 6.90 3.83
CA LEU A 66 7.33 7.69 2.70
C LEU A 66 8.44 8.35 1.87
N ARG A 67 9.72 8.17 2.24
CA ARG A 67 10.84 8.62 1.40
C ARG A 67 10.80 7.90 0.06
N ASN A 68 10.92 8.65 -1.03
CA ASN A 68 10.81 8.16 -2.40
C ASN A 68 9.46 7.49 -2.76
N VAL A 69 8.39 7.70 -1.98
CA VAL A 69 7.09 7.03 -2.20
C VAL A 69 6.53 7.23 -3.61
N VAL A 70 6.83 8.34 -4.27
CA VAL A 70 6.41 8.61 -5.66
C VAL A 70 7.02 7.64 -6.68
N LEU A 71 8.16 7.04 -6.36
CA LEU A 71 8.93 6.17 -7.27
C LEU A 71 8.73 4.67 -7.00
N THR A 72 7.96 4.30 -5.98
CA THR A 72 7.86 2.93 -5.48
C THR A 72 6.46 2.35 -5.66
N GLY A 73 5.75 2.78 -6.70
CA GLY A 73 4.52 2.13 -7.11
C GLY A 73 4.80 0.72 -7.63
N PRO A 74 3.77 -0.14 -7.72
CA PRO A 74 2.43 0.07 -7.19
C PRO A 74 2.40 0.06 -5.65
N TRP A 75 1.35 0.65 -5.06
CA TRP A 75 1.22 0.88 -3.61
C TRP A 75 0.22 -0.06 -2.95
N GLY A 76 0.42 -0.28 -1.65
CA GLY A 76 -0.25 -1.33 -0.87
C GLY A 76 0.73 -2.44 -0.50
N HIS A 77 0.35 -3.30 0.44
CA HIS A 77 1.20 -4.44 0.83
C HIS A 77 1.30 -5.51 -0.27
N ASP A 78 0.32 -5.52 -1.17
CA ASP A 78 0.14 -6.42 -2.31
C ASP A 78 0.16 -5.69 -3.67
N GLY A 79 0.41 -4.36 -3.67
CA GLY A 79 0.47 -3.56 -4.89
C GLY A 79 -0.90 -3.26 -5.53
N ALA A 80 -1.99 -3.23 -4.74
CA ALA A 80 -3.34 -2.96 -5.26
C ALA A 80 -3.51 -1.60 -5.99
N TYR A 81 -2.75 -0.56 -5.65
CA TYR A 81 -2.94 0.76 -6.27
C TYR A 81 -1.81 1.08 -7.24
N ASN A 82 -2.13 1.29 -8.52
CA ASN A 82 -1.17 1.80 -9.51
C ASN A 82 -1.09 3.34 -9.58
N HIS A 83 -1.88 4.05 -8.75
CA HIS A 83 -1.83 5.50 -8.66
C HIS A 83 -1.66 5.98 -7.22
N LEU A 84 -0.65 6.84 -6.97
CA LEU A 84 -0.35 7.34 -5.62
C LEU A 84 -1.54 8.12 -5.05
N GLU A 85 -2.22 8.91 -5.87
CA GLU A 85 -3.38 9.68 -5.41
C GLU A 85 -4.52 8.76 -4.98
N ALA A 86 -4.72 7.62 -5.66
CA ALA A 86 -5.78 6.67 -5.33
C ALA A 86 -5.52 5.98 -3.98
N VAL A 87 -4.28 5.58 -3.68
CA VAL A 87 -3.96 5.06 -2.34
C VAL A 87 -4.03 6.16 -1.28
N VAL A 88 -3.74 7.42 -1.60
CA VAL A 88 -3.97 8.54 -0.66
C VAL A 88 -5.46 8.75 -0.40
N GLN A 89 -6.31 8.66 -1.42
CA GLN A 89 -7.76 8.71 -1.25
C GLN A 89 -8.28 7.54 -0.41
N HIS A 90 -7.69 6.35 -0.54
CA HIS A 90 -7.97 5.22 0.34
C HIS A 90 -7.75 5.56 1.82
N HIS A 91 -6.62 6.20 2.15
CA HIS A 91 -6.35 6.64 3.52
C HIS A 91 -7.35 7.69 4.04
N LEU A 92 -8.01 8.45 3.16
CA LEU A 92 -9.00 9.46 3.58
C LEU A 92 -10.38 8.85 3.85
N GLU A 93 -10.75 7.75 3.20
CA GLU A 93 -12.05 7.09 3.40
C GLU A 93 -11.95 5.57 3.19
N PRO A 94 -11.25 4.81 4.06
CA PRO A 94 -10.87 3.42 3.80
C PRO A 94 -12.03 2.48 3.50
N ALA A 95 -13.11 2.57 4.30
CA ALA A 95 -14.29 1.72 4.11
C ALA A 95 -14.95 1.93 2.74
N LYS A 96 -15.07 3.18 2.28
CA LYS A 96 -15.63 3.49 0.95
C LYS A 96 -14.67 3.08 -0.15
N ALA A 97 -13.39 3.40 0.00
CA ALA A 97 -12.37 3.09 -1.00
C ALA A 97 -12.20 1.58 -1.20
N LEU A 98 -12.30 0.77 -0.13
CA LEU A 98 -12.35 -0.68 -0.23
C LEU A 98 -13.63 -1.17 -0.93
N GLN A 99 -14.78 -0.59 -0.60
CA GLN A 99 -16.05 -1.00 -1.20
C GLN A 99 -16.11 -0.70 -2.71
N ASP A 100 -15.55 0.44 -3.11
CA ASP A 100 -15.58 0.98 -4.47
C ASP A 100 -14.25 0.78 -5.20
N TYR A 101 -13.39 -0.12 -4.72
CA TYR A 101 -12.06 -0.32 -5.29
C TYR A 101 -12.16 -0.77 -6.76
N ASP A 102 -11.49 0.00 -7.63
CA ASP A 102 -11.34 -0.30 -9.06
C ASP A 102 -10.22 -1.33 -9.25
N THR A 103 -10.62 -2.55 -9.63
CA THR A 103 -9.69 -3.65 -9.89
C THR A 103 -8.73 -3.38 -11.06
N GLY A 104 -9.05 -2.42 -11.94
CA GLY A 104 -8.16 -1.99 -13.02
C GLY A 104 -6.87 -1.32 -12.53
N GLN A 105 -6.79 -0.96 -11.24
CA GLN A 105 -5.55 -0.48 -10.63
C GLN A 105 -4.53 -1.57 -10.33
N ALA A 106 -4.94 -2.84 -10.29
CA ALA A 106 -3.99 -3.94 -10.09
C ALA A 106 -3.26 -4.22 -11.41
N VAL A 107 -1.95 -3.96 -11.45
CA VAL A 107 -1.10 -4.29 -12.62
C VAL A 107 -0.44 -5.63 -12.37
N LEU A 108 -1.09 -6.70 -12.82
CA LEU A 108 -0.66 -8.07 -12.61
C LEU A 108 -0.21 -8.71 -13.94
N PRO A 109 0.85 -9.54 -13.95
CA PRO A 109 1.19 -10.33 -15.11
C PRO A 109 0.06 -11.32 -15.44
N SER A 110 -0.41 -11.33 -16.69
CA SER A 110 -1.47 -12.27 -17.09
C SER A 110 -0.95 -13.69 -17.16
N ARG A 111 -1.68 -14.58 -16.50
CA ARG A 111 -1.49 -16.02 -16.48
C ARG A 111 -2.85 -16.68 -16.34
N SER A 112 -3.23 -17.51 -17.30
CA SER A 112 -4.57 -18.12 -17.32
C SER A 112 -4.91 -18.93 -16.06
N ASP A 113 -3.91 -19.47 -15.36
CA ASP A 113 -4.09 -20.21 -14.12
C ASP A 113 -4.20 -19.32 -12.86
N LEU A 114 -3.86 -18.04 -12.96
CA LEU A 114 -3.88 -17.06 -11.84
C LEU A 114 -4.91 -15.94 -12.03
N ASP A 115 -5.22 -15.56 -13.28
CA ASP A 115 -6.12 -14.44 -13.59
C ASP A 115 -7.51 -14.58 -12.93
N ALA A 116 -8.00 -15.83 -12.80
CA ALA A 116 -9.27 -16.12 -12.14
C ALA A 116 -9.22 -15.95 -10.61
N LEU A 117 -8.02 -16.02 -10.02
CA LEU A 117 -7.76 -16.04 -8.58
C LEU A 117 -7.48 -14.64 -8.02
N ASP A 118 -6.96 -13.73 -8.85
CA ASP A 118 -6.45 -12.41 -8.44
C ASP A 118 -7.41 -11.55 -7.61
N PHE A 119 -8.71 -11.79 -7.74
CA PHE A 119 -9.73 -11.00 -7.05
C PHE A 119 -10.69 -11.85 -6.21
N VAL A 120 -10.37 -13.12 -5.96
CA VAL A 120 -11.25 -13.99 -5.15
C VAL A 120 -11.41 -13.41 -3.75
N ALA A 121 -10.29 -13.07 -3.09
CA ALA A 121 -10.30 -12.43 -1.78
C ALA A 121 -11.06 -11.10 -1.77
N TYR A 122 -10.79 -10.23 -2.74
CA TYR A 122 -11.48 -8.93 -2.86
C TYR A 122 -13.00 -9.06 -3.10
N ARG A 123 -13.43 -10.03 -3.91
CA ARG A 123 -14.85 -10.20 -4.27
C ARG A 123 -15.68 -10.80 -3.15
N ASP A 124 -15.06 -11.41 -2.14
CA ASP A 124 -15.75 -11.92 -0.96
C ASP A 124 -16.29 -10.74 -0.10
N PRO A 125 -17.62 -10.59 0.04
CA PRO A 125 -18.21 -9.51 0.82
C PRO A 125 -17.96 -9.64 2.32
N GLU A 126 -17.86 -10.86 2.86
CA GLU A 126 -17.58 -11.07 4.29
C GLU A 126 -16.15 -10.65 4.60
N HIS A 127 -15.22 -11.00 3.71
CA HIS A 127 -13.82 -10.58 3.82
C HIS A 127 -13.68 -9.06 3.75
N ARG A 128 -14.29 -8.39 2.76
CA ARG A 128 -14.28 -6.92 2.69
C ARG A 128 -14.90 -6.28 3.94
N ALA A 129 -15.97 -6.87 4.47
CA ALA A 129 -16.57 -6.38 5.70
C ALA A 129 -15.63 -6.56 6.92
N ALA A 130 -14.87 -7.66 6.98
CA ALA A 130 -13.87 -7.88 8.02
C ALA A 130 -12.71 -6.88 7.93
N LEU A 131 -12.16 -6.64 6.74
CA LEU A 131 -11.14 -5.63 6.48
C LEU A 131 -11.64 -4.24 6.88
N SER A 132 -12.83 -3.85 6.43
CA SER A 132 -13.45 -2.56 6.77
C SER A 132 -13.60 -2.36 8.28
N ARG A 133 -14.08 -3.38 9.02
CA ARG A 133 -14.18 -3.35 10.49
C ARG A 133 -12.82 -3.28 11.20
N SER A 134 -11.76 -3.78 10.58
CA SER A 134 -10.41 -3.74 11.15
C SER A 134 -9.72 -2.38 11.00
N SER A 135 -10.24 -1.48 10.15
CA SER A 135 -9.61 -0.18 9.88
C SER A 135 -9.44 0.64 11.17
N GLU A 136 -8.21 1.05 11.43
CA GLU A 136 -7.86 1.98 12.50
C GLU A 136 -8.01 3.45 12.06
N ILE A 137 -8.15 3.68 10.76
CA ILE A 137 -8.34 5.00 10.17
C ILE A 137 -9.83 5.28 10.03
N THR A 138 -10.25 6.44 10.51
CA THR A 138 -11.60 6.99 10.32
C THR A 138 -11.63 7.98 9.16
N ARG A 139 -12.82 8.27 8.63
CA ARG A 139 -13.00 9.15 7.48
C ARG A 139 -12.50 10.57 7.75
N ILE A 140 -11.69 11.10 6.83
CA ILE A 140 -11.20 12.48 6.82
C ILE A 140 -11.65 13.16 5.53
N ARG A 141 -12.30 14.32 5.67
CA ARG A 141 -12.74 15.13 4.51
C ARG A 141 -11.73 16.23 4.19
N LEU A 142 -11.16 16.17 2.98
CA LEU A 142 -10.32 17.21 2.41
C LEU A 142 -10.96 17.78 1.15
N SER A 143 -10.71 19.05 0.84
CA SER A 143 -11.02 19.60 -0.48
C SER A 143 -9.93 19.27 -1.48
N ASP A 144 -10.22 19.35 -2.77
CA ASP A 144 -9.24 19.05 -3.83
C ASP A 144 -7.96 19.87 -3.72
N ARG A 145 -8.08 21.15 -3.31
CA ARG A 145 -6.92 22.01 -3.06
C ARG A 145 -6.03 21.45 -1.95
N LYS A 146 -6.62 20.88 -0.89
CA LYS A 146 -5.89 20.26 0.20
C LYS A 146 -5.30 18.92 -0.25
N LEU A 147 -6.03 18.11 -1.00
CA LEU A 147 -5.49 16.88 -1.58
C LEU A 147 -4.26 17.16 -2.46
N ARG A 148 -4.33 18.15 -3.36
CA ARG A 148 -3.16 18.58 -4.16
C ARG A 148 -1.98 19.02 -3.31
N ALA A 149 -2.23 19.74 -2.21
CA ALA A 149 -1.16 20.16 -1.30
C ALA A 149 -0.55 18.97 -0.53
N LEU A 150 -1.34 17.94 -0.22
CA LEU A 150 -0.85 16.69 0.37
C LEU A 150 0.01 15.94 -0.63
N MET A 151 -0.44 15.80 -1.88
CA MET A 151 0.35 15.20 -2.95
C MET A 151 1.67 15.94 -3.15
N ALA A 152 1.65 17.28 -3.27
CA ALA A 152 2.87 18.08 -3.39
C ALA A 152 3.87 17.83 -2.25
N PHE A 153 3.39 17.61 -1.02
CA PHE A 153 4.26 17.22 0.09
C PHE A 153 4.89 15.85 -0.12
N LEU A 154 4.14 14.84 -0.59
CA LEU A 154 4.70 13.51 -0.90
C LEU A 154 5.74 13.56 -2.01
N TYR A 155 5.53 14.38 -3.06
CA TYR A 155 6.53 14.61 -4.10
C TYR A 155 7.83 15.20 -3.56
N ALA A 156 7.75 16.09 -2.57
CA ALA A 156 8.91 16.69 -1.93
C ALA A 156 9.71 15.71 -1.04
N LEU A 157 9.22 14.49 -0.80
CA LEU A 157 9.95 13.42 -0.10
C LEU A 157 10.84 12.59 -1.03
N THR A 158 10.88 12.93 -2.32
CA THR A 158 11.72 12.27 -3.32
C THR A 158 13.13 12.83 -3.29
N ASP A 159 14.12 11.95 -3.17
CA ASP A 159 15.51 12.28 -3.41
C ASP A 159 15.74 12.40 -4.93
N PRO A 160 16.14 13.57 -5.46
CA PRO A 160 16.42 13.74 -6.89
C PRO A 160 17.45 12.75 -7.43
N SER A 161 18.40 12.28 -6.61
CA SER A 161 19.39 11.29 -7.07
C SER A 161 18.79 9.91 -7.29
N SER A 162 17.59 9.64 -6.76
CA SER A 162 16.88 8.37 -6.96
C SER A 162 16.08 8.31 -8.26
N LEU A 163 16.02 9.41 -9.01
CA LEU A 163 15.34 9.46 -10.31
C LEU A 163 16.12 8.76 -11.42
N ASP A 164 17.45 8.72 -11.30
CA ASP A 164 18.35 8.09 -12.27
C ASP A 164 19.44 7.29 -11.56
N LEU A 165 19.20 5.98 -11.47
CA LEU A 165 20.11 5.02 -10.85
C LEU A 165 21.04 4.34 -11.87
N ARG A 166 21.06 4.76 -13.14
CA ARG A 166 21.87 4.10 -14.18
C ARG A 166 23.36 4.08 -13.85
N LYS A 167 23.83 5.12 -13.17
CA LYS A 167 25.22 5.21 -12.67
C LYS A 167 25.55 4.19 -11.57
N ASP A 168 24.53 3.66 -10.89
CA ASP A 168 24.66 2.71 -9.78
C ASP A 168 24.47 1.26 -10.28
N VAL A 169 24.04 1.05 -11.53
CA VAL A 169 23.95 -0.27 -12.16
C VAL A 169 25.37 -0.73 -12.52
N PRO A 170 25.85 -1.87 -11.98
CA PRO A 170 27.17 -2.37 -12.31
C PRO A 170 27.23 -2.85 -13.76
N GLU A 171 28.38 -2.77 -14.41
CA GLU A 171 28.57 -3.30 -15.77
C GLU A 171 28.35 -4.81 -15.84
N ARG A 172 28.67 -5.53 -14.76
CA ARG A 172 28.57 -6.98 -14.66
C ARG A 172 27.98 -7.40 -13.33
N VAL A 173 27.22 -8.49 -13.35
CA VAL A 173 26.82 -9.21 -12.13
C VAL A 173 28.01 -9.99 -11.54
N PRO A 174 27.96 -10.45 -10.27
CA PRO A 174 29.04 -11.22 -9.65
C PRO A 174 29.46 -12.50 -10.41
N SER A 175 28.61 -13.05 -11.28
CA SER A 175 28.95 -14.18 -12.16
C SER A 175 29.81 -13.79 -13.37
N GLY A 176 30.09 -12.50 -13.57
CA GLY A 176 30.88 -11.97 -14.70
C GLY A 176 30.06 -11.68 -15.97
N LEU A 177 28.77 -12.03 -15.98
CA LEU A 177 27.86 -11.71 -17.10
C LEU A 177 27.56 -10.21 -17.13
N SER A 178 27.45 -9.65 -18.33
CA SER A 178 27.04 -8.26 -18.53
C SER A 178 25.62 -8.04 -18.03
N VAL A 179 25.35 -6.86 -17.46
CA VAL A 179 23.98 -6.39 -17.16
C VAL A 179 23.32 -5.76 -18.39
N PHE A 180 24.14 -5.30 -19.33
CA PHE A 180 23.70 -4.74 -20.61
C PHE A 180 23.94 -5.76 -21.71
N ASP A 181 22.87 -6.23 -22.34
CA ASP A 181 22.92 -7.06 -23.56
C ASP A 181 23.48 -6.27 -24.75
#